data_AF-A0AAW1Y118-F1
#
_entry.id   AF-A0AAW1Y118-F1
#
_cell.length_a   1.000
_cell.length_b   1.000
_cell.length_c   1.000
_cell.angle_alpha   90.00
_cell.angle_beta   90.00
_cell.angle_gamma   90.00
#
_symmetry.space_group_name_H-M   'P 1'
#
loop_
_entity.id
_entity.type
_entity.pdbx_description
1 polymer ?
#
loop_
_entity_poly.entity_id
_entity_poly.type
_entity_poly.pdbx_seq_one_letter_code
_entity_poly.pdbx_strand_id
1 'polypeptide(L)'
;MTRLIMTLGLAPNSVSCASSLPLISSSSSSHFQLASSFSFSTNIAASGKRNLVLRGCKSETKLREFMESEKEFPEFNRDLYPSIEPYSSGFLKVSDIHTIYWEQSGNPNGHPVIFLHGGPGGGTSPSNRRFFDPEFYRIILLDQRGSGKSTPHACLEENTTWDLISDIEKLREHLEIPEWQVFGGSWGSTLALAYSQSHPEKVTGMVLRGIFLLRKKEIDWFYEGGAAAIYPDAWEQFRDLIPESERGSFVEAYRKRLNSDDKEIQYAAARAWTMWEMMTAHLLPNNENIKRGEDDSFSLAFARIENHYFVNRGFFPSDGFLLDNIDKIRHIRTTIVQGRYDVCCPMMSAWDLHKAWPEADLKIIQDAGHSANEPGIAAELVAANEKLKHIKNGA
;
A
#
# COMPACT_ATOMS: atom_id res chain seq x y z
N MET A 1 -5.24 -47.86 -47.46
CA MET A 1 -5.23 -47.77 -48.93
C MET A 1 -6.33 -46.79 -49.35
N THR A 2 -5.98 -45.52 -49.64
CA THR A 2 -5.94 -44.91 -51.00
C THR A 2 -7.38 -44.72 -51.55
N ARG A 3 -7.92 -43.54 -51.91
CA ARG A 3 -7.43 -42.19 -52.23
C ARG A 3 -8.63 -41.21 -52.24
N LEU A 4 -8.30 -39.94 -51.98
CA LEU A 4 -8.98 -38.66 -52.29
C LEU A 4 -9.84 -38.61 -53.57
N ILE A 5 -10.85 -37.71 -53.61
CA ILE A 5 -10.95 -36.57 -54.56
C ILE A 5 -12.11 -35.62 -54.16
N MET A 6 -11.79 -34.32 -54.19
CA MET A 6 -12.65 -33.13 -54.04
C MET A 6 -13.70 -32.98 -55.15
N THR A 7 -14.77 -32.24 -54.87
CA THR A 7 -15.45 -31.43 -55.89
C THR A 7 -15.98 -30.14 -55.26
N LEU A 8 -15.65 -29.01 -55.90
CA LEU A 8 -16.00 -27.63 -55.58
C LEU A 8 -16.78 -27.06 -56.78
N GLY A 9 -17.74 -26.17 -56.50
CA GLY A 9 -18.38 -25.24 -57.44
C GLY A 9 -19.90 -25.37 -57.49
N LEU A 10 -20.72 -24.32 -57.65
CA LEU A 10 -20.47 -22.90 -57.94
C LEU A 10 -21.81 -22.11 -57.82
N ALA A 11 -21.70 -20.81 -57.53
CA ALA A 11 -22.55 -19.68 -57.98
C ALA A 11 -23.91 -19.38 -57.26
N PRO A 12 -24.54 -18.22 -57.53
CA PRO A 12 -24.12 -16.86 -57.11
C PRO A 12 -25.30 -16.04 -56.51
N ASN A 13 -25.05 -14.84 -55.95
CA ASN A 13 -25.80 -13.62 -56.30
C ASN A 13 -25.36 -12.37 -55.51
N SER A 14 -25.11 -11.34 -56.29
CA SER A 14 -24.89 -9.93 -55.99
C SER A 14 -26.19 -9.19 -55.64
N VAL A 15 -26.14 -8.25 -54.70
CA VAL A 15 -26.90 -6.99 -54.77
C VAL A 15 -26.04 -5.86 -54.22
N SER A 16 -25.89 -4.79 -55.00
CA SER A 16 -25.25 -3.52 -54.63
C SER A 16 -26.27 -2.37 -54.65
N CYS A 17 -25.82 -1.22 -54.13
CA CYS A 17 -26.34 0.16 -54.27
C CYS A 17 -27.43 0.58 -53.25
N ALA A 18 -27.45 1.80 -52.69
CA ALA A 18 -26.53 2.95 -52.70
C ALA A 18 -27.11 4.06 -51.77
N SER A 19 -26.25 5.01 -51.38
CA SER A 19 -26.52 6.42 -50.97
C SER A 19 -27.29 6.65 -49.65
N SER A 20 -27.00 7.65 -48.80
CA SER A 20 -26.54 9.02 -49.06
C SER A 20 -26.01 9.70 -47.77
N LEU A 21 -24.88 10.40 -47.86
CA LEU A 21 -24.46 11.46 -46.94
C LEU A 21 -25.22 12.77 -47.23
N PRO A 22 -25.23 13.71 -46.27
CA PRO A 22 -24.96 15.10 -46.66
C PRO A 22 -23.89 15.78 -45.79
N LEU A 23 -22.98 16.45 -46.49
CA LEU A 23 -22.16 17.57 -46.02
C LEU A 23 -22.93 18.87 -46.35
N ILE A 24 -23.07 19.78 -45.38
CA ILE A 24 -23.19 21.22 -45.64
C ILE A 24 -22.34 21.98 -44.61
N SER A 25 -21.62 22.96 -45.14
CA SER A 25 -20.62 23.84 -44.55
C SER A 25 -21.17 25.25 -44.29
N SER A 26 -20.28 26.08 -43.72
CA SER A 26 -20.29 27.55 -43.58
C SER A 26 -20.99 28.10 -42.33
N SER A 27 -20.52 29.14 -41.62
CA SER A 27 -19.28 29.94 -41.57
C SER A 27 -19.51 31.07 -40.54
N SER A 28 -18.43 31.76 -40.13
CA SER A 28 -18.30 33.02 -39.38
C SER A 28 -17.90 32.85 -37.90
N SER A 29 -16.63 33.04 -37.53
CA SER A 29 -15.82 34.26 -37.39
C SER A 29 -16.27 35.19 -36.26
N SER A 30 -15.51 35.21 -35.16
CA SER A 30 -15.19 36.46 -34.46
C SER A 30 -13.86 36.34 -33.71
N HIS A 31 -13.05 37.37 -33.92
CA HIS A 31 -11.73 37.61 -33.35
C HIS A 31 -11.75 37.72 -31.83
N PHE A 32 -10.68 37.26 -31.16
CA PHE A 32 -10.06 37.99 -30.05
C PHE A 32 -8.57 37.62 -29.96
N GLN A 33 -7.72 38.51 -30.48
CA GLN A 33 -6.33 38.65 -30.06
C GLN A 33 -6.31 39.74 -28.97
N LEU A 34 -5.64 39.48 -27.86
CA LEU A 34 -5.00 40.53 -27.07
C LEU A 34 -3.79 39.97 -26.36
N ALA A 35 -2.62 40.43 -26.81
CA ALA A 35 -1.35 40.29 -26.14
C ALA A 35 -1.24 41.33 -25.01
N SER A 36 -0.58 40.97 -23.92
CA SER A 36 0.22 41.94 -23.16
C SER A 36 1.30 41.23 -22.35
N SER A 37 2.51 41.37 -22.87
CA SER A 37 3.79 41.24 -22.20
C SER A 37 3.90 42.17 -20.98
N PHE A 38 4.39 41.66 -19.85
CA PHE A 38 4.93 42.49 -18.76
C PHE A 38 6.45 42.35 -18.70
N SER A 39 7.13 43.36 -19.23
CA SER A 39 8.53 43.67 -18.95
C SER A 39 8.58 44.74 -17.86
N PHE A 40 9.21 44.47 -16.72
CA PHE A 40 9.53 45.51 -15.76
C PHE A 40 10.89 46.11 -16.11
N SER A 41 10.85 47.33 -16.67
CA SER A 41 12.01 48.20 -16.84
C SER A 41 12.21 49.04 -15.58
N THR A 42 13.43 49.00 -15.07
CA THR A 42 13.95 49.86 -14.01
C THR A 42 14.12 51.30 -14.52
N ASN A 43 13.58 52.28 -13.78
CA ASN A 43 14.07 53.65 -13.74
C ASN A 43 13.36 54.43 -12.63
N ILE A 44 14.06 54.69 -11.51
CA ILE A 44 13.80 55.87 -10.69
C ILE A 44 15.13 56.56 -10.37
N ALA A 45 15.09 57.87 -10.64
CA ALA A 45 16.16 58.83 -10.67
C ALA A 45 16.85 59.08 -9.32
N ALA A 46 18.11 59.46 -9.42
CA ALA A 46 18.90 60.06 -8.36
C ALA A 46 18.51 61.52 -8.13
N SER A 47 18.29 61.92 -6.88
CA SER A 47 18.49 63.31 -6.45
C SER A 47 18.78 63.41 -4.96
N GLY A 48 19.86 64.12 -4.61
CA GLY A 48 19.89 64.96 -3.41
C GLY A 48 20.48 64.36 -2.12
N LYS A 49 21.78 64.57 -1.92
CA LYS A 49 22.51 64.41 -0.65
C LYS A 49 21.87 65.22 0.50
N ARG A 50 21.66 64.60 1.67
CA ARG A 50 21.90 65.22 2.99
C ARG A 50 22.38 64.16 3.99
N ASN A 51 23.56 64.40 4.55
CA ASN A 51 24.17 63.63 5.65
C ASN A 51 23.31 63.69 6.91
N LEU A 52 23.11 62.56 7.59
CA LEU A 52 23.02 62.53 9.06
C LEU A 52 23.36 61.13 9.61
N VAL A 53 24.55 61.05 10.22
CA VAL A 53 24.95 60.29 11.42
C VAL A 53 24.41 58.84 11.57
N LEU A 54 25.33 57.90 11.38
CA LEU A 54 25.28 56.52 11.90
C LEU A 54 24.99 56.51 13.41
N ARG A 55 23.85 55.92 13.80
CA ARG A 55 23.60 55.45 15.16
C ARG A 55 23.18 53.98 15.07
N GLY A 56 24.16 53.09 15.18
CA GLY A 56 23.94 51.65 15.24
C GLY A 56 23.20 51.27 16.52
N CYS A 57 22.17 50.44 16.41
CA CYS A 57 21.68 49.61 17.51
C CYS A 57 20.73 48.50 17.04
N LYS A 58 21.19 47.26 17.27
CA LYS A 58 20.39 46.16 17.85
C LYS A 58 19.20 45.57 17.06
N SER A 59 19.23 45.51 15.73
CA SER A 59 18.25 44.69 14.99
C SER A 59 18.84 43.44 14.33
N GLU A 60 20.12 43.44 13.95
CA GLU A 60 20.71 42.29 13.25
C GLU A 60 21.06 41.12 14.17
N THR A 61 21.42 41.38 15.44
CA THR A 61 21.75 40.32 16.40
C THR A 61 20.51 39.51 16.81
N LYS A 62 19.34 40.15 16.89
CA LYS A 62 18.08 39.49 17.23
C LYS A 62 17.52 38.64 16.08
N LEU A 63 17.80 39.01 14.83
CA LEU A 63 17.43 38.19 13.66
C LEU A 63 18.32 36.95 13.52
N ARG A 64 19.60 37.03 13.92
CA ARG A 64 20.48 35.85 13.99
C ARG A 64 20.10 34.91 15.14
N GLU A 65 19.76 35.44 16.32
CA GLU A 65 19.29 34.60 17.45
C GLU A 65 17.93 33.94 17.18
N PHE A 66 17.07 34.53 16.33
CA PHE A 66 15.81 33.90 15.90
C PHE A 66 15.97 32.87 14.77
N MET A 67 17.10 32.89 14.07
CA MET A 67 17.44 31.91 13.02
C MET A 67 18.33 30.76 13.52
N GLU A 68 18.81 30.83 14.76
CA GLU A 68 19.64 29.79 15.39
C GLU A 68 18.86 28.89 16.37
N SER A 69 17.52 28.96 16.38
CA SER A 69 16.67 28.07 17.20
C SER A 69 15.89 27.04 16.38
N GLU A 70 16.27 26.77 15.14
CA GLU A 70 15.94 25.50 14.51
C GLU A 70 16.72 24.44 15.30
N LYS A 71 16.06 23.83 16.29
CA LYS A 71 16.58 22.61 16.91
C LYS A 71 16.92 21.67 15.76
N GLU A 72 18.21 21.43 15.53
CA GLU A 72 18.69 20.35 14.68
C GLU A 72 17.96 19.09 15.17
N PHE A 73 16.95 18.66 14.42
CA PHE A 73 16.34 17.37 14.68
C PHE A 73 17.44 16.36 14.43
N PRO A 74 17.67 15.41 15.35
CA PRO A 74 18.70 14.40 15.15
C PRO A 74 18.46 13.73 13.79
N GLU A 75 19.51 13.68 12.97
CA GLU A 75 19.48 12.91 11.73
C GLU A 75 19.27 11.44 12.11
N PHE A 76 18.05 10.95 11.93
CA PHE A 76 17.70 9.58 12.30
C PHE A 76 18.39 8.59 11.35
N ASN A 77 18.73 7.40 11.86
CA ASN A 77 19.16 6.29 11.01
C ASN A 77 18.10 6.03 9.92
N ARG A 78 18.57 5.82 8.70
CA ARG A 78 17.76 5.57 7.50
C ARG A 78 18.16 4.28 6.79
N ASP A 79 19.14 3.55 7.31
CA ASP A 79 19.57 2.28 6.73
C ASP A 79 18.83 1.11 7.40
N LEU A 80 18.44 0.12 6.58
CA LEU A 80 17.96 -1.15 7.10
C LEU A 80 19.01 -1.77 8.02
N TYR A 81 18.60 -2.15 9.22
CA TYR A 81 19.47 -2.82 10.19
C TYR A 81 20.02 -4.15 9.62
N PRO A 82 21.15 -4.66 10.14
CA PRO A 82 21.69 -5.96 9.74
C PRO A 82 20.66 -7.08 9.87
N SER A 83 20.82 -8.14 9.08
CA SER A 83 19.99 -9.34 9.23
C SER A 83 20.22 -9.98 10.62
N ILE A 84 19.12 -10.36 11.26
CA ILE A 84 19.11 -11.04 12.56
C ILE A 84 18.21 -12.28 12.48
N GLU A 85 18.48 -13.28 13.32
CA GLU A 85 17.63 -14.46 13.50
C GLU A 85 16.69 -14.29 14.70
N PRO A 86 15.52 -14.96 14.69
CA PRO A 86 14.62 -14.88 15.81
C PRO A 86 15.20 -15.70 16.96
N TYR A 87 15.15 -15.14 18.18
CA TYR A 87 15.58 -15.86 19.38
C TYR A 87 14.50 -16.82 19.89
N SER A 88 13.25 -16.64 19.46
CA SER A 88 12.11 -17.48 19.82
C SER A 88 11.10 -17.51 18.68
N SER A 89 10.48 -18.67 18.45
CA SER A 89 9.36 -18.80 17.52
C SER A 89 8.46 -19.95 17.95
N GLY A 90 7.22 -19.95 17.48
CA GLY A 90 6.26 -20.95 17.87
C GLY A 90 4.99 -20.92 17.03
N PHE A 91 4.07 -21.78 17.42
CA PHE A 91 2.74 -21.91 16.85
C PHE A 91 1.72 -21.71 17.96
N LEU A 92 0.74 -20.84 17.72
CA LEU A 92 -0.33 -20.54 18.67
C LEU A 92 -1.66 -21.01 18.09
N LYS A 93 -2.32 -21.96 18.75
CA LYS A 93 -3.70 -22.37 18.42
C LYS A 93 -4.64 -21.23 18.80
N VAL A 94 -5.29 -20.62 17.82
CA VAL A 94 -6.17 -19.45 18.01
C VAL A 94 -7.65 -19.76 17.81
N SER A 95 -7.98 -20.87 17.14
CA SER A 95 -9.32 -21.44 17.11
C SER A 95 -9.24 -22.96 17.00
N ASP A 96 -10.38 -23.65 16.91
CA ASP A 96 -10.38 -25.09 16.66
C ASP A 96 -9.84 -25.48 15.28
N ILE A 97 -9.81 -24.52 14.34
CA ILE A 97 -9.31 -24.70 12.99
C ILE A 97 -7.87 -24.17 12.87
N HIS A 98 -7.61 -22.97 13.40
CA HIS A 98 -6.40 -22.20 13.06
C HIS A 98 -5.30 -22.30 14.11
N THR A 99 -4.09 -22.49 13.60
CA THR A 99 -2.83 -22.35 14.34
C THR A 99 -1.91 -21.39 13.59
N ILE A 100 -1.61 -20.25 14.21
CA ILE A 100 -0.77 -19.21 13.61
C ILE A 100 0.70 -19.38 14.00
N TYR A 101 1.60 -19.09 13.05
CA TYR A 101 3.03 -18.97 13.33
C TYR A 101 3.35 -17.58 13.88
N TRP A 102 4.27 -17.53 14.84
CA TRP A 102 4.85 -16.29 15.33
C TRP A 102 6.35 -16.45 15.61
N GLU A 103 7.08 -15.33 15.59
CA GLU A 103 8.47 -15.26 16.00
C GLU A 103 8.81 -13.96 16.72
N GLN A 104 9.87 -13.99 17.53
CA GLN A 104 10.42 -12.87 18.26
C GLN A 104 11.90 -12.68 17.93
N SER A 105 12.28 -11.44 17.63
CA SER A 105 13.66 -11.03 17.30
C SER A 105 14.06 -9.75 18.05
N GLY A 106 15.32 -9.35 17.95
CA GLY A 106 15.83 -8.15 18.63
C GLY A 106 16.05 -8.38 20.13
N ASN A 107 15.80 -7.36 20.94
CA ASN A 107 16.03 -7.37 22.37
C ASN A 107 14.82 -7.96 23.10
N PRO A 108 14.95 -9.10 23.83
CA PRO A 108 13.83 -9.71 24.56
C PRO A 108 13.20 -8.80 25.64
N ASN A 109 13.95 -7.83 26.14
CA ASN A 109 13.51 -6.83 27.11
C ASN A 109 13.27 -5.44 26.48
N GLY A 110 13.31 -5.37 25.15
CA GLY A 110 13.11 -4.14 24.39
C GLY A 110 11.66 -3.69 24.34
N HIS A 111 11.44 -2.52 23.74
CA HIS A 111 10.10 -2.01 23.49
C HIS A 111 9.37 -2.91 22.47
N PRO A 112 8.21 -3.50 22.81
CA PRO A 112 7.52 -4.42 21.92
C PRO A 112 6.92 -3.73 20.70
N VAL A 113 7.14 -4.33 19.53
CA VAL A 113 6.54 -3.92 18.26
C VAL A 113 6.00 -5.14 17.52
N ILE A 114 4.77 -5.06 17.03
CA ILE A 114 4.17 -6.07 16.16
C ILE A 114 4.24 -5.61 14.70
N PHE A 115 4.71 -6.51 13.83
CA PHE A 115 4.70 -6.34 12.38
C PHE A 115 3.48 -7.06 11.77
N LEU A 116 2.63 -6.31 11.09
CA LEU A 116 1.47 -6.81 10.37
C LEU A 116 1.78 -6.83 8.86
N HIS A 117 1.94 -8.04 8.30
CA HIS A 117 2.25 -8.21 6.88
C HIS A 117 1.05 -7.84 5.97
N GLY A 118 1.36 -7.55 4.70
CA GLY A 118 0.39 -7.20 3.65
C GLY A 118 -0.25 -8.40 2.94
N GLY A 119 -0.82 -8.11 1.76
CA GLY A 119 -1.71 -8.97 0.98
C GLY A 119 -3.16 -8.47 1.08
N PRO A 120 -4.09 -9.18 1.77
CA PRO A 120 -3.82 -10.22 2.78
C PRO A 120 -3.33 -11.55 2.19
N GLY A 121 -2.78 -12.41 3.03
CA GLY A 121 -2.26 -13.71 2.61
C GLY A 121 -0.76 -13.76 2.28
N GLY A 122 -0.02 -12.64 2.48
CA GLY A 122 1.39 -12.55 2.12
C GLY A 122 2.37 -13.37 2.98
N GLY A 123 2.14 -13.43 4.29
CA GLY A 123 3.12 -13.93 5.25
C GLY A 123 4.32 -13.00 5.44
N THR A 124 5.11 -13.29 6.46
CA THR A 124 6.32 -12.54 6.82
C THR A 124 7.57 -13.05 6.11
N SER A 125 8.60 -12.21 6.06
CA SER A 125 9.94 -12.56 5.55
C SER A 125 11.04 -12.09 6.51
N PRO A 126 12.23 -12.72 6.52
CA PRO A 126 13.32 -12.33 7.42
C PRO A 126 13.73 -10.85 7.30
N SER A 127 13.60 -10.27 6.11
CA SER A 127 13.87 -8.85 5.87
C SER A 127 12.97 -7.90 6.67
N ASN A 128 11.77 -8.34 7.11
CA ASN A 128 10.86 -7.50 7.89
C ASN A 128 11.42 -7.14 9.28
N ARG A 129 12.35 -7.93 9.82
CA ARG A 129 13.04 -7.63 11.08
C ARG A 129 13.93 -6.39 10.99
N ARG A 130 14.38 -6.05 9.79
CA ARG A 130 15.44 -5.05 9.55
C ARG A 130 14.97 -3.60 9.61
N PHE A 131 13.67 -3.36 9.79
CA PHE A 131 13.12 -2.01 9.97
C PHE A 131 13.29 -1.47 11.40
N PHE A 132 13.71 -2.32 12.33
CA PHE A 132 13.72 -2.03 13.76
C PHE A 132 15.13 -2.16 14.32
N ASP A 133 15.53 -1.23 15.19
CA ASP A 133 16.77 -1.34 15.96
C ASP A 133 16.73 -2.58 16.85
N PRO A 134 17.59 -3.59 16.61
CA PRO A 134 17.57 -4.84 17.36
C PRO A 134 17.96 -4.67 18.83
N GLU A 135 18.65 -3.59 19.19
CA GLU A 135 19.03 -3.32 20.59
C GLU A 135 17.90 -2.68 21.39
N PHE A 136 16.98 -1.97 20.71
CA PHE A 136 15.87 -1.28 21.35
C PHE A 136 14.55 -2.05 21.29
N TYR A 137 14.24 -2.71 20.17
CA TYR A 137 12.93 -3.33 19.95
C TYR A 137 12.92 -4.81 20.30
N ARG A 138 11.82 -5.25 20.95
CA ARG A 138 11.35 -6.63 20.95
C ARG A 138 10.42 -6.79 19.75
N ILE A 139 10.89 -7.44 18.69
CA ILE A 139 10.22 -7.47 17.38
C ILE A 139 9.36 -8.73 17.29
N ILE A 140 8.04 -8.57 17.12
CA ILE A 140 7.08 -9.65 16.96
C ILE A 140 6.63 -9.70 15.50
N LEU A 141 6.82 -10.84 14.86
CA LEU A 141 6.26 -11.15 13.54
C LEU A 141 5.25 -12.29 13.70
N LEU A 142 4.13 -12.19 13.00
CA LEU A 142 3.16 -13.27 12.87
C LEU A 142 2.81 -13.50 11.42
N ASP A 143 2.54 -14.75 11.07
CA ASP A 143 1.86 -15.07 9.82
C ASP A 143 0.35 -15.16 10.11
N GLN A 144 -0.46 -14.35 9.41
CA GLN A 144 -1.91 -14.33 9.56
C GLN A 144 -2.53 -15.66 9.09
N ARG A 145 -3.78 -15.91 9.49
CA ARG A 145 -4.51 -17.17 9.18
C ARG A 145 -4.37 -17.57 7.71
N GLY A 146 -3.99 -18.82 7.48
CA GLY A 146 -3.84 -19.43 6.16
C GLY A 146 -2.67 -18.93 5.31
N SER A 147 -1.80 -18.07 5.84
CA SER A 147 -0.66 -17.51 5.11
C SER A 147 0.68 -17.93 5.71
N GLY A 148 1.76 -17.85 4.91
CA GLY A 148 3.10 -18.18 5.35
C GLY A 148 3.19 -19.58 5.96
N LYS A 149 3.67 -19.66 7.21
CA LYS A 149 3.78 -20.91 7.98
C LYS A 149 2.51 -21.26 8.76
N SER A 150 1.51 -20.38 8.81
CA SER A 150 0.26 -20.61 9.54
C SER A 150 -0.61 -21.68 8.87
N THR A 151 -1.32 -22.44 9.69
CA THR A 151 -2.12 -23.59 9.24
C THR A 151 -3.59 -23.47 9.65
N PRO A 152 -4.53 -23.97 8.83
CA PRO A 152 -4.32 -24.66 7.55
C PRO A 152 -4.01 -23.68 6.40
N HIS A 153 -3.05 -24.03 5.54
CA HIS A 153 -2.61 -23.19 4.42
C HIS A 153 -3.77 -22.85 3.46
N ALA A 154 -3.85 -21.59 3.02
CA ALA A 154 -4.89 -21.05 2.14
C ALA A 154 -6.34 -21.27 2.65
N CYS A 155 -6.55 -21.44 3.95
CA CYS A 155 -7.87 -21.60 4.55
C CYS A 155 -8.63 -20.26 4.62
N LEU A 156 -9.89 -20.27 4.20
CA LEU A 156 -10.79 -19.11 4.19
C LEU A 156 -11.86 -19.16 5.30
N GLU A 157 -12.05 -20.32 5.92
CA GLU A 157 -12.98 -20.48 7.04
C GLU A 157 -12.42 -19.75 8.27
N GLU A 158 -13.27 -19.04 9.02
CA GLU A 158 -12.84 -18.17 10.14
C GLU A 158 -11.64 -17.26 9.77
N ASN A 159 -11.62 -16.71 8.56
CA ASN A 159 -10.53 -15.85 8.10
C ASN A 159 -11.07 -14.46 7.74
N THR A 160 -11.49 -13.73 8.76
CA THR A 160 -12.01 -12.35 8.65
C THR A 160 -11.12 -11.34 9.35
N THR A 161 -11.29 -10.06 9.04
CA THR A 161 -10.57 -8.96 9.73
C THR A 161 -10.71 -9.05 11.26
N TRP A 162 -11.91 -9.40 11.74
CA TRP A 162 -12.21 -9.49 13.18
C TRP A 162 -11.57 -10.71 13.84
N ASP A 163 -11.48 -11.82 13.10
CA ASP A 163 -10.72 -12.99 13.53
C ASP A 163 -9.23 -12.68 13.69
N LEU A 164 -8.65 -11.95 12.73
CA LEU A 164 -7.25 -11.54 12.80
C LEU A 164 -6.99 -10.55 13.94
N ILE A 165 -7.92 -9.64 14.24
CA ILE A 165 -7.84 -8.76 15.42
C ILE A 165 -7.85 -9.60 16.71
N SER A 166 -8.72 -10.61 16.80
CA SER A 166 -8.74 -11.52 17.95
C SER A 166 -7.42 -12.29 18.09
N ASP A 167 -6.81 -12.71 16.99
CA ASP A 167 -5.52 -13.42 17.01
C ASP A 167 -4.38 -12.54 17.49
N ILE A 168 -4.36 -11.28 17.08
CA ILE A 168 -3.39 -10.29 17.52
C ILE A 168 -3.45 -10.14 19.05
N GLU A 169 -4.65 -10.04 19.64
CA GLU A 169 -4.79 -10.00 21.11
C GLU A 169 -4.39 -11.32 21.79
N LYS A 170 -4.78 -12.47 21.24
CA LYS A 170 -4.35 -13.78 21.77
C LYS A 170 -2.83 -13.90 21.78
N LEU A 171 -2.16 -13.43 20.74
CA LEU A 171 -0.69 -13.43 20.66
C LEU A 171 -0.09 -12.44 21.67
N ARG A 172 -0.66 -11.24 21.80
CA ARG A 172 -0.25 -10.22 22.77
C ARG A 172 -0.28 -10.78 24.20
N GLU A 173 -1.37 -11.44 24.57
CA GLU A 173 -1.57 -12.08 25.87
C GLU A 173 -0.63 -13.28 26.05
N HIS A 174 -0.50 -14.14 25.05
CA HIS A 174 0.40 -15.30 25.07
C HIS A 174 1.87 -14.92 25.32
N LEU A 175 2.30 -13.78 24.76
CA LEU A 175 3.66 -13.25 24.92
C LEU A 175 3.84 -12.33 26.13
N GLU A 176 2.78 -12.17 26.93
CA GLU A 176 2.71 -11.33 28.13
C GLU A 176 3.09 -9.86 27.87
N ILE A 177 2.66 -9.32 26.73
CA ILE A 177 2.93 -7.94 26.31
C ILE A 177 1.74 -7.06 26.75
N PRO A 178 1.93 -6.04 27.62
CA PRO A 178 0.81 -5.19 28.02
C PRO A 178 0.29 -4.33 26.86
N GLU A 179 1.21 -3.65 26.18
CA GLU A 179 0.97 -2.72 25.06
C GLU A 179 2.16 -2.80 24.11
N TRP A 180 1.97 -2.48 22.83
CA TRP A 180 3.04 -2.50 21.82
C TRP A 180 2.89 -1.40 20.78
N GLN A 181 3.95 -1.17 20.02
CA GLN A 181 3.87 -0.41 18.77
C GLN A 181 3.30 -1.29 17.66
N VAL A 182 2.50 -0.71 16.76
CA VAL A 182 1.96 -1.41 15.59
C VAL A 182 2.62 -0.91 14.33
N PHE A 183 3.25 -1.80 13.57
CA PHE A 183 3.84 -1.52 12.26
C PHE A 183 3.07 -2.29 11.20
N GLY A 184 2.58 -1.63 10.15
CA GLY A 184 1.82 -2.31 9.11
C GLY A 184 1.78 -1.54 7.80
N GLY A 185 1.93 -2.23 6.67
CA GLY A 185 1.85 -1.60 5.34
C GLY A 185 1.01 -2.38 4.35
N SER A 186 0.45 -1.70 3.34
CA SER A 186 -0.56 -2.28 2.43
C SER A 186 -1.78 -2.76 3.23
N TRP A 187 -2.28 -3.97 3.00
CA TRP A 187 -3.24 -4.62 3.91
C TRP A 187 -2.81 -4.60 5.39
N GLY A 188 -1.52 -4.67 5.69
CA GLY A 188 -1.03 -4.53 7.06
C GLY A 188 -1.40 -3.17 7.67
N SER A 189 -1.53 -2.11 6.86
CA SER A 189 -2.05 -0.81 7.31
C SER A 189 -3.56 -0.84 7.57
N THR A 190 -4.33 -1.58 6.76
CA THR A 190 -5.76 -1.83 6.98
C THR A 190 -5.96 -2.53 8.32
N LEU A 191 -5.22 -3.60 8.56
CA LEU A 191 -5.29 -4.38 9.79
C LEU A 191 -4.78 -3.58 11.00
N ALA A 192 -3.71 -2.80 10.84
CA ALA A 192 -3.21 -1.90 11.87
C ALA A 192 -4.26 -0.87 12.29
N LEU A 193 -4.90 -0.20 11.35
CA LEU A 193 -5.98 0.76 11.63
C LEU A 193 -7.15 0.08 12.35
N ALA A 194 -7.63 -1.05 11.83
CA ALA A 194 -8.76 -1.76 12.41
C ALA A 194 -8.46 -2.27 13.84
N TYR A 195 -7.26 -2.82 14.07
CA TYR A 195 -6.79 -3.26 15.38
C TYR A 195 -6.69 -2.08 16.36
N SER A 196 -6.01 -1.00 15.97
CA SER A 196 -5.85 0.17 16.83
C SER A 196 -7.17 0.88 17.13
N GLN A 197 -8.15 0.85 16.23
CA GLN A 197 -9.49 1.38 16.48
C GLN A 197 -10.32 0.51 17.43
N SER A 198 -9.99 -0.78 17.53
CA SER A 198 -10.66 -1.74 18.42
C SER A 198 -10.02 -1.79 19.81
N HIS A 199 -8.70 -1.59 19.87
CA HIS A 199 -7.88 -1.68 21.09
C HIS A 199 -6.91 -0.49 21.22
N PRO A 200 -7.40 0.77 21.23
CA PRO A 200 -6.54 1.95 21.24
C PRO A 200 -5.60 1.98 22.45
N GLU A 201 -6.03 1.46 23.59
CA GLU A 201 -5.25 1.38 24.83
C GLU A 201 -4.09 0.37 24.79
N LYS A 202 -4.01 -0.47 23.75
CA LYS A 202 -2.92 -1.44 23.58
C LYS A 202 -1.81 -0.95 22.66
N VAL A 203 -1.94 0.27 22.13
CA VAL A 203 -1.11 0.77 21.04
C VAL A 203 -0.32 2.00 21.48
N THR A 204 1.00 1.81 21.59
CA THR A 204 1.93 2.86 22.04
C THR A 204 2.36 3.83 20.92
N GLY A 205 2.16 3.44 19.66
CA GLY A 205 2.52 4.21 18.47
C GLY A 205 2.30 3.38 17.20
N MET A 206 2.26 4.05 16.05
CA MET A 206 2.02 3.40 14.76
C MET A 206 3.00 3.87 13.67
N VAL A 207 3.41 2.93 12.83
CA VAL A 207 4.11 3.22 11.57
C VAL A 207 3.35 2.52 10.45
N LEU A 208 2.76 3.33 9.57
CA LEU A 208 1.90 2.87 8.48
C LEU A 208 2.55 3.12 7.13
N ARG A 209 2.35 2.22 6.16
CA ARG A 209 2.88 2.39 4.79
C ARG A 209 1.89 1.98 3.71
N GLY A 210 1.86 2.66 2.58
CA GLY A 210 1.09 2.20 1.41
C GLY A 210 -0.38 2.03 1.78
N ILE A 211 -1.02 3.13 2.16
CA ILE A 211 -2.27 3.14 2.90
C ILE A 211 -3.38 2.50 2.07
N PHE A 212 -3.97 1.46 2.64
CA PHE A 212 -5.09 0.76 2.06
C PHE A 212 -6.29 0.81 3.01
N LEU A 213 -7.35 1.48 2.57
CA LEU A 213 -8.58 1.65 3.37
C LEU A 213 -9.69 0.70 2.92
N LEU A 214 -9.43 -0.11 1.90
CA LEU A 214 -10.31 -1.17 1.41
C LEU A 214 -11.68 -0.67 0.91
N ARG A 215 -11.76 0.62 0.55
CA ARG A 215 -12.94 1.21 -0.10
C ARG A 215 -13.08 0.64 -1.50
N LYS A 216 -14.32 0.54 -1.99
CA LYS A 216 -14.63 0.06 -3.34
C LYS A 216 -13.80 0.77 -4.41
N LYS A 217 -13.60 2.09 -4.30
CA LYS A 217 -12.80 2.86 -5.27
C LYS A 217 -11.33 2.43 -5.35
N GLU A 218 -10.77 1.86 -4.28
CA GLU A 218 -9.39 1.33 -4.27
C GLU A 218 -9.34 -0.05 -4.92
N ILE A 219 -10.32 -0.90 -4.63
CA ILE A 219 -10.47 -2.20 -5.28
C ILE A 219 -10.72 -2.03 -6.79
N ASP A 220 -11.65 -1.15 -7.17
CA ASP A 220 -11.97 -0.86 -8.57
C ASP A 220 -10.75 -0.30 -9.32
N TRP A 221 -9.98 0.58 -8.66
CA TRP A 221 -8.76 1.12 -9.22
C TRP A 221 -7.80 0.00 -9.61
N PHE A 222 -7.52 -0.94 -8.70
CA PHE A 222 -6.44 -1.90 -8.92
C PHE A 222 -6.89 -3.17 -9.66
N TYR A 223 -8.12 -3.64 -9.44
CA TYR A 223 -8.62 -4.93 -9.97
C TYR A 223 -9.74 -4.80 -10.99
N GLU A 224 -10.28 -3.61 -11.26
CA GLU A 224 -11.33 -3.41 -12.29
C GLU A 224 -10.86 -2.50 -13.44
N GLY A 225 -9.53 -2.28 -13.56
CA GLY A 225 -8.89 -1.71 -14.75
C GLY A 225 -8.44 -0.25 -14.65
N GLY A 226 -8.48 0.39 -13.47
CA GLY A 226 -7.92 1.73 -13.28
C GLY A 226 -6.39 1.77 -13.50
N ALA A 227 -5.65 0.94 -12.75
CA ALA A 227 -4.20 0.81 -12.85
C ALA A 227 -3.73 0.21 -14.19
N ALA A 228 -4.61 -0.46 -14.93
CA ALA A 228 -4.32 -0.95 -16.28
C ALA A 228 -4.00 0.18 -17.28
N ALA A 229 -4.40 1.43 -16.99
CA ALA A 229 -4.00 2.59 -17.79
C ALA A 229 -2.49 2.87 -17.70
N ILE A 230 -1.80 2.36 -16.67
CA ILE A 230 -0.36 2.51 -16.45
C ILE A 230 0.38 1.25 -16.90
N TYR A 231 -0.17 0.06 -16.63
CA TYR A 231 0.45 -1.23 -16.95
C TYR A 231 -0.46 -2.08 -17.86
N PRO A 232 -0.75 -1.64 -19.10
CA PRO A 232 -1.64 -2.38 -19.99
C PRO A 232 -1.07 -3.75 -20.37
N ASP A 233 0.26 -3.85 -20.48
CA ASP A 233 1.01 -5.07 -20.80
C ASP A 233 0.93 -6.13 -19.70
N ALA A 234 1.10 -5.75 -18.43
CA ALA A 234 0.89 -6.67 -17.30
C ALA A 234 -0.59 -7.03 -17.13
N TRP A 235 -1.49 -6.08 -17.39
CA TRP A 235 -2.93 -6.26 -17.25
C TRP A 235 -3.49 -7.31 -18.22
N GLU A 236 -2.93 -7.46 -19.43
CA GLU A 236 -3.47 -8.40 -20.42
C GLU A 236 -3.52 -9.84 -19.90
N GLN A 237 -2.48 -10.29 -19.19
CA GLN A 237 -2.44 -11.66 -18.66
C GLN A 237 -3.49 -11.88 -17.57
N PHE A 238 -3.72 -10.89 -16.71
CA PHE A 238 -4.78 -10.91 -15.71
C PHE A 238 -6.16 -10.89 -16.38
N ARG A 239 -6.38 -9.95 -17.29
CA ARG A 239 -7.64 -9.76 -18.01
C ARG A 239 -8.03 -10.99 -18.84
N ASP A 240 -7.08 -11.56 -19.58
CA ASP A 240 -7.35 -12.54 -20.63
C ASP A 240 -7.55 -13.97 -20.10
N LEU A 241 -7.18 -14.23 -18.84
CA LEU A 241 -7.64 -15.42 -18.13
C LEU A 241 -9.17 -15.45 -17.96
N ILE A 242 -9.80 -14.27 -17.90
CA ILE A 242 -11.24 -14.13 -17.72
C ILE A 242 -11.92 -14.00 -19.10
N PRO A 243 -12.90 -14.87 -19.43
CA PRO A 243 -13.71 -14.76 -20.65
C PRO A 243 -14.41 -13.41 -20.72
N GLU A 244 -14.54 -12.85 -21.94
CA GLU A 244 -15.14 -11.51 -22.14
C GLU A 244 -16.52 -11.35 -21.48
N SER A 245 -17.34 -12.40 -21.48
CA SER A 245 -18.68 -12.40 -20.86
C SER A 245 -18.66 -12.32 -19.32
N GLU A 246 -17.54 -12.61 -18.68
CA GLU A 246 -17.36 -12.55 -17.22
C GLU A 246 -16.60 -11.28 -16.77
N ARG A 247 -16.14 -10.41 -17.69
CA ARG A 247 -15.34 -9.20 -17.37
C ARG A 247 -16.15 -8.02 -16.80
N GLY A 248 -17.37 -8.26 -16.34
CA GLY A 248 -18.20 -7.25 -15.66
C GLY A 248 -17.78 -7.00 -14.20
N SER A 249 -17.06 -7.95 -13.58
CA SER A 249 -16.28 -7.78 -12.37
C SER A 249 -15.18 -8.85 -12.33
N PHE A 250 -13.93 -8.42 -12.44
CA PHE A 250 -12.80 -9.34 -12.35
C PHE A 250 -12.70 -9.94 -10.95
N VAL A 251 -12.98 -9.18 -9.89
CA VAL A 251 -12.93 -9.69 -8.52
C VAL A 251 -13.87 -10.90 -8.33
N GLU A 252 -15.11 -10.83 -8.80
CA GLU A 252 -16.05 -11.96 -8.75
C GLU A 252 -15.68 -13.10 -9.72
N ALA A 253 -15.21 -12.76 -10.92
CA ALA A 253 -14.78 -13.76 -11.91
C ALA A 253 -13.59 -14.59 -11.41
N TYR A 254 -12.64 -13.96 -10.73
CA TYR A 254 -11.52 -14.62 -10.05
C TYR A 254 -11.99 -15.39 -8.83
N ARG A 255 -12.91 -14.86 -8.01
CA ARG A 255 -13.48 -15.58 -6.85
C ARG A 255 -14.01 -16.96 -7.22
N LYS A 256 -14.74 -17.04 -8.33
CA LYS A 256 -15.25 -18.32 -8.87
C LYS A 256 -14.13 -19.31 -9.19
N ARG A 257 -13.04 -18.85 -9.82
CA ARG A 257 -11.92 -19.70 -10.24
C ARG A 257 -11.02 -20.11 -9.06
N LEU A 258 -10.74 -19.16 -8.18
CA LEU A 258 -9.95 -19.35 -6.95
C LEU A 258 -10.61 -20.29 -5.94
N ASN A 259 -11.92 -20.55 -6.06
CA ASN A 259 -12.66 -21.50 -5.25
C ASN A 259 -13.24 -22.67 -6.07
N SER A 260 -12.67 -22.94 -7.24
CA SER A 260 -12.98 -24.12 -8.05
C SER A 260 -12.52 -25.40 -7.37
N ASP A 261 -13.30 -26.49 -7.53
CA ASP A 261 -12.86 -27.84 -7.15
C ASP A 261 -11.74 -28.36 -8.08
N ASP A 262 -11.65 -27.82 -9.30
CA ASP A 262 -10.54 -28.07 -10.22
C ASP A 262 -9.30 -27.27 -9.81
N LYS A 263 -8.26 -27.99 -9.40
CA LYS A 263 -6.99 -27.42 -8.95
C LYS A 263 -6.24 -26.68 -10.05
N GLU A 264 -6.29 -27.11 -11.30
CA GLU A 264 -5.59 -26.43 -12.39
C GLU A 264 -6.19 -25.05 -12.65
N ILE A 265 -7.53 -24.95 -12.62
CA ILE A 265 -8.24 -23.66 -12.70
C ILE A 265 -7.86 -22.76 -11.51
N GLN A 266 -7.84 -23.34 -10.30
CA GLN A 266 -7.52 -22.61 -9.08
C GLN A 266 -6.08 -22.05 -9.12
N TYR A 267 -5.08 -22.85 -9.48
CA TYR A 267 -3.69 -22.41 -9.57
C TYR A 267 -3.44 -21.44 -10.72
N ALA A 268 -4.07 -21.64 -11.89
CA ALA A 268 -3.96 -20.69 -13.00
C ALA A 268 -4.50 -19.30 -12.62
N ALA A 269 -5.63 -19.24 -11.94
CA ALA A 269 -6.17 -18.00 -11.40
C ALA A 269 -5.29 -17.40 -10.31
N ALA A 270 -4.77 -18.21 -9.40
CA ALA A 270 -3.90 -17.76 -8.34
C ALA A 270 -2.61 -17.11 -8.87
N ARG A 271 -1.95 -17.72 -9.85
CA ARG A 271 -0.76 -17.16 -10.50
C ARG A 271 -1.06 -15.86 -11.22
N ALA A 272 -2.11 -15.81 -12.04
CA ALA A 272 -2.44 -14.59 -12.78
C ALA A 272 -2.78 -13.41 -11.87
N TRP A 273 -3.53 -13.67 -10.79
CA TRP A 273 -3.86 -12.67 -9.77
C TRP A 273 -2.59 -12.17 -9.05
N THR A 274 -1.76 -13.09 -8.58
CA THR A 274 -0.54 -12.74 -7.82
C THR A 274 0.47 -12.03 -8.71
N MET A 275 0.65 -12.47 -9.96
CA MET A 275 1.59 -11.88 -10.91
C MET A 275 1.24 -10.43 -11.24
N TRP A 276 -0.06 -10.11 -11.38
CA TRP A 276 -0.52 -8.73 -11.58
C TRP A 276 0.05 -7.80 -10.50
N GLU A 277 -0.09 -8.17 -9.22
CA GLU A 277 0.43 -7.34 -8.13
C GLU A 277 1.96 -7.34 -8.06
N MET A 278 2.60 -8.50 -8.29
CA MET A 278 4.06 -8.57 -8.22
C MET A 278 4.74 -7.72 -9.31
N MET A 279 4.10 -7.55 -10.47
CA MET A 279 4.60 -6.72 -11.57
C MET A 279 4.44 -5.21 -11.31
N THR A 280 3.50 -4.81 -10.45
CA THR A 280 3.15 -3.39 -10.24
C THR A 280 3.53 -2.85 -8.86
N ALA A 281 4.07 -3.67 -7.96
CA ALA A 281 4.41 -3.25 -6.60
C ALA A 281 5.63 -2.31 -6.48
N HIS A 282 6.44 -2.18 -7.53
CA HIS A 282 7.62 -1.32 -7.57
C HIS A 282 7.53 -0.29 -8.70
N LEU A 283 8.14 0.88 -8.51
CA LEU A 283 8.21 1.93 -9.52
C LEU A 283 8.96 1.43 -10.76
N LEU A 284 10.09 0.77 -10.55
CA LEU A 284 10.83 0.05 -11.59
C LEU A 284 10.63 -1.45 -11.41
N PRO A 285 10.46 -2.23 -12.50
CA PRO A 285 10.25 -3.67 -12.40
C PRO A 285 11.30 -4.37 -11.53
N ASN A 286 10.83 -5.20 -10.60
CA ASN A 286 11.69 -5.95 -9.68
C ASN A 286 11.56 -7.45 -9.96
N ASN A 287 12.58 -8.03 -10.59
CA ASN A 287 12.58 -9.45 -10.99
C ASN A 287 12.53 -10.42 -9.80
N GLU A 288 13.05 -10.04 -8.62
CA GLU A 288 12.96 -10.89 -7.43
C GLU A 288 11.53 -10.97 -6.91
N ASN A 289 10.82 -9.85 -6.92
CA ASN A 289 9.41 -9.78 -6.55
C ASN A 289 8.53 -10.56 -7.54
N ILE A 290 8.77 -10.40 -8.85
CA ILE A 290 8.06 -11.12 -9.91
C ILE A 290 8.18 -12.63 -9.76
N LYS A 291 9.39 -13.14 -9.48
CA LYS A 291 9.63 -14.57 -9.24
C LYS A 291 8.80 -15.15 -8.09
N ARG A 292 8.46 -14.33 -7.09
CA ARG A 292 7.60 -14.78 -5.98
C ARG A 292 6.21 -15.17 -6.47
N GLY A 293 5.69 -14.47 -7.49
CA GLY A 293 4.40 -14.79 -8.12
C GLY A 293 4.41 -16.07 -8.98
N GLU A 294 5.58 -16.69 -9.16
CA GLU A 294 5.71 -17.99 -9.83
C GLU A 294 5.60 -19.17 -8.85
N ASP A 295 5.67 -18.92 -7.53
CA ASP A 295 5.50 -19.96 -6.52
C ASP A 295 4.02 -20.27 -6.32
N ASP A 296 3.62 -21.51 -6.63
CA ASP A 296 2.23 -21.94 -6.59
C ASP A 296 1.64 -21.97 -5.18
N SER A 297 2.44 -22.32 -4.15
CA SER A 297 1.95 -22.37 -2.78
C SER A 297 1.64 -20.96 -2.28
N PHE A 298 2.59 -20.04 -2.45
CA PHE A 298 2.44 -18.63 -2.13
C PHE A 298 1.28 -18.01 -2.90
N SER A 299 1.27 -18.17 -4.23
CA SER A 299 0.23 -17.58 -5.08
C SER A 299 -1.15 -18.07 -4.71
N LEU A 300 -1.30 -19.36 -4.35
CA LEU A 300 -2.57 -19.92 -3.92
C LEU A 300 -3.07 -19.29 -2.63
N ALA A 301 -2.24 -19.20 -1.58
CA ALA A 301 -2.64 -18.56 -0.33
C ALA A 301 -2.91 -17.07 -0.53
N PHE A 302 -2.00 -16.37 -1.20
CA PHE A 302 -2.08 -14.94 -1.49
C PHE A 302 -3.38 -14.60 -2.21
N ALA A 303 -3.58 -15.13 -3.43
CA ALA A 303 -4.74 -14.77 -4.25
C ALA A 303 -6.07 -15.20 -3.62
N ARG A 304 -6.15 -16.39 -3.01
CA ARG A 304 -7.42 -16.85 -2.41
C ARG A 304 -7.83 -16.00 -1.22
N ILE A 305 -6.89 -15.70 -0.32
CA ILE A 305 -7.17 -14.91 0.87
C ILE A 305 -7.43 -13.46 0.46
N GLU A 306 -6.60 -12.89 -0.40
CA GLU A 306 -6.76 -11.52 -0.87
C GLU A 306 -8.13 -11.29 -1.53
N ASN A 307 -8.48 -12.11 -2.53
CA ASN A 307 -9.78 -12.06 -3.17
C ASN A 307 -10.93 -12.26 -2.17
N HIS A 308 -10.77 -13.17 -1.20
CA HIS A 308 -11.77 -13.42 -0.16
C HIS A 308 -12.05 -12.18 0.70
N TYR A 309 -11.04 -11.40 1.05
CA TYR A 309 -11.25 -10.15 1.79
C TYR A 309 -11.92 -9.09 0.92
N PHE A 310 -11.57 -9.01 -0.37
CA PHE A 310 -12.11 -7.97 -1.26
C PHE A 310 -13.57 -8.20 -1.60
N VAL A 311 -13.97 -9.44 -1.92
CA VAL A 311 -15.37 -9.79 -2.20
C VAL A 311 -16.27 -9.54 -0.98
N ASN A 312 -15.70 -9.64 0.22
CA ASN A 312 -16.39 -9.39 1.49
C ASN A 312 -16.19 -7.95 2.01
N ARG A 313 -15.61 -7.04 1.23
CA ARG A 313 -15.37 -5.63 1.60
C ARG A 313 -14.64 -5.49 2.94
N GLY A 314 -13.63 -6.34 3.15
CA GLY A 314 -12.83 -6.37 4.38
C GLY A 314 -13.64 -6.72 5.63
N PHE A 315 -14.85 -7.25 5.48
CA PHE A 315 -15.80 -7.53 6.57
C PHE A 315 -16.18 -6.28 7.38
N PHE A 316 -16.01 -5.09 6.79
CA PHE A 316 -16.37 -3.84 7.43
C PHE A 316 -17.86 -3.52 7.25
N PRO A 317 -18.50 -2.90 8.25
CA PRO A 317 -19.91 -2.47 8.15
C PRO A 317 -20.21 -1.46 7.04
N SER A 318 -19.22 -0.63 6.67
CA SER A 318 -19.36 0.42 5.67
C SER A 318 -18.07 0.58 4.85
N ASP A 319 -18.21 1.16 3.66
CA ASP A 319 -17.06 1.44 2.78
C ASP A 319 -16.06 2.40 3.45
N GLY A 320 -16.56 3.42 4.15
CA GLY A 320 -15.75 4.43 4.86
C GLY A 320 -15.27 4.02 6.25
N PHE A 321 -15.52 2.79 6.70
CA PHE A 321 -15.43 2.40 8.11
C PHE A 321 -14.13 2.83 8.82
N LEU A 322 -12.97 2.63 8.19
CA LEU A 322 -11.68 2.98 8.79
C LEU A 322 -11.48 4.49 8.92
N LEU A 323 -12.02 5.30 8.01
CA LEU A 323 -11.97 6.77 8.12
C LEU A 323 -12.99 7.27 9.15
N ASP A 324 -14.19 6.67 9.15
CA ASP A 324 -15.28 7.07 10.06
C ASP A 324 -14.93 6.83 11.54
N ASN A 325 -13.99 5.93 11.82
CA ASN A 325 -13.56 5.57 13.18
C ASN A 325 -12.24 6.22 13.60
N ILE A 326 -11.71 7.17 12.83
CA ILE A 326 -10.37 7.71 13.04
C ILE A 326 -10.19 8.39 14.40
N ASP A 327 -11.23 9.07 14.89
CA ASP A 327 -11.19 9.82 16.16
C ASP A 327 -10.81 8.94 17.36
N LYS A 328 -11.08 7.64 17.29
CA LYS A 328 -10.68 6.67 18.33
C LYS A 328 -9.17 6.59 18.52
N ILE A 329 -8.38 6.88 17.49
CA ILE A 329 -6.93 6.67 17.49
C ILE A 329 -6.13 7.96 17.24
N ARG A 330 -6.78 9.12 17.08
CA ARG A 330 -6.08 10.37 16.74
C ARG A 330 -4.97 10.78 17.71
N HIS A 331 -5.11 10.36 18.96
CA HIS A 331 -4.15 10.60 20.04
C HIS A 331 -2.88 9.72 19.96
N ILE A 332 -2.91 8.65 19.15
CA ILE A 332 -1.79 7.72 18.98
C ILE A 332 -0.78 8.35 18.01
N ARG A 333 0.49 8.42 18.44
CA ARG A 333 1.57 8.96 17.61
C ARG A 333 1.80 8.06 16.40
N THR A 334 1.64 8.63 15.22
CA THR A 334 1.63 7.88 13.96
C THR A 334 2.45 8.56 12.88
N THR A 335 3.26 7.77 12.17
CA THR A 335 3.89 8.18 10.90
C THR A 335 3.27 7.38 9.76
N ILE A 336 2.89 8.06 8.68
CA ILE A 336 2.35 7.48 7.45
C ILE A 336 3.38 7.68 6.34
N VAL A 337 3.87 6.60 5.74
CA VAL A 337 4.84 6.62 4.64
C VAL A 337 4.15 6.18 3.34
N GLN A 338 4.17 7.02 2.31
CA GLN A 338 3.47 6.72 1.04
C GLN A 338 4.34 7.01 -0.16
N GLY A 339 4.41 6.07 -1.10
CA GLY A 339 5.02 6.30 -2.41
C GLY A 339 4.10 7.16 -3.28
N ARG A 340 4.67 8.17 -3.95
CA ARG A 340 3.91 9.05 -4.85
C ARG A 340 3.29 8.28 -6.01
N TYR A 341 4.01 7.27 -6.52
CA TYR A 341 3.61 6.44 -7.66
C TYR A 341 3.19 5.04 -7.21
N ASP A 342 2.71 4.90 -5.98
CA ASP A 342 2.09 3.66 -5.51
C ASP A 342 0.82 3.40 -6.34
N VAL A 343 0.87 2.38 -7.19
CA VAL A 343 -0.26 1.98 -8.04
C VAL A 343 -1.12 0.88 -7.44
N CYS A 344 -0.62 0.13 -6.46
CA CYS A 344 -1.40 -0.89 -5.74
C CYS A 344 -2.37 -0.20 -4.77
N CYS A 345 -1.86 0.76 -4.00
CA CYS A 345 -2.61 1.54 -3.02
C CYS A 345 -2.44 3.03 -3.37
N PRO A 346 -3.31 3.59 -4.24
CA PRO A 346 -3.09 4.91 -4.80
C PRO A 346 -3.02 5.99 -3.72
N MET A 347 -2.09 6.95 -3.90
CA MET A 347 -1.80 8.06 -2.97
C MET A 347 -3.05 8.80 -2.44
N MET A 348 -4.18 8.75 -3.16
CA MET A 348 -5.47 9.26 -2.69
C MET A 348 -5.88 8.73 -1.31
N SER A 349 -5.56 7.48 -0.98
CA SER A 349 -5.93 6.86 0.30
C SER A 349 -5.13 7.44 1.46
N ALA A 350 -3.82 7.57 1.31
CA ALA A 350 -2.98 8.23 2.31
C ALA A 350 -3.36 9.70 2.49
N TRP A 351 -3.72 10.39 1.39
CA TRP A 351 -4.18 11.78 1.45
C TRP A 351 -5.52 11.94 2.16
N ASP A 352 -6.48 11.05 1.88
CA ASP A 352 -7.78 11.03 2.58
C ASP A 352 -7.60 10.74 4.08
N LEU A 353 -6.75 9.78 4.43
CA LEU A 353 -6.43 9.47 5.82
C LEU A 353 -5.76 10.64 6.53
N HIS A 354 -4.76 11.30 5.91
CA HIS A 354 -4.10 12.46 6.49
C HIS A 354 -5.05 13.64 6.74
N LYS A 355 -6.01 13.89 5.84
CA LYS A 355 -7.04 14.92 6.06
C LYS A 355 -7.94 14.58 7.26
N ALA A 356 -8.26 13.30 7.46
CA ALA A 356 -9.07 12.84 8.58
C ALA A 356 -8.28 12.73 9.89
N TRP A 357 -6.95 12.55 9.80
CA TRP A 357 -6.02 12.38 10.91
C TRP A 357 -4.86 13.39 10.82
N PRO A 358 -5.11 14.70 11.07
CA PRO A 358 -4.10 15.74 10.91
C PRO A 358 -2.93 15.62 11.92
N GLU A 359 -3.10 14.87 13.01
CA GLU A 359 -2.03 14.60 13.99
C GLU A 359 -0.97 13.60 13.47
N ALA A 360 -1.29 12.79 12.46
CA ALA A 360 -0.35 11.84 11.90
C ALA A 360 0.66 12.54 10.97
N ASP A 361 1.93 12.16 11.07
CA ASP A 361 3.02 12.70 10.24
C ASP A 361 3.02 11.99 8.88
N LEU A 362 2.54 12.67 7.83
CA LEU A 362 2.55 12.14 6.46
C LEU A 362 3.88 12.41 5.77
N LYS A 363 4.53 11.33 5.31
CA LYS A 363 5.76 11.33 4.53
C LYS A 363 5.48 10.79 3.13
N ILE A 364 5.64 11.66 2.12
CA ILE A 364 5.44 11.28 0.72
C ILE A 364 6.81 11.14 0.05
N ILE A 365 7.13 9.92 -0.37
CA ILE A 365 8.35 9.59 -1.10
C ILE A 365 8.09 9.82 -2.58
N GLN A 366 8.75 10.84 -3.17
CA GLN A 366 8.38 11.37 -4.48
C GLN A 366 8.69 10.41 -5.64
N ASP A 367 9.65 9.51 -5.47
CA ASP A 367 10.20 8.63 -6.49
C ASP A 367 10.08 7.14 -6.09
N ALA A 368 8.98 6.77 -5.43
CA ALA A 368 8.73 5.39 -5.00
C ALA A 368 7.35 4.86 -5.40
N GLY A 369 7.30 3.55 -5.64
CA GLY A 369 6.08 2.77 -5.82
C GLY A 369 5.49 2.28 -4.49
N HIS A 370 4.93 1.07 -4.50
CA HIS A 370 4.20 0.52 -3.35
C HIS A 370 5.09 -0.12 -2.29
N SER A 371 6.08 -0.90 -2.72
CA SER A 371 6.85 -1.83 -1.89
C SER A 371 7.56 -1.15 -0.70
N ALA A 372 7.57 -1.84 0.45
CA ALA A 372 8.36 -1.39 1.62
C ALA A 372 9.87 -1.36 1.34
N ASN A 373 10.32 -2.06 0.30
CA ASN A 373 11.73 -2.17 -0.07
C ASN A 373 12.15 -1.16 -1.14
N GLU A 374 11.26 -0.23 -1.54
CA GLU A 374 11.70 0.95 -2.30
C GLU A 374 12.70 1.75 -1.46
N PRO A 375 13.85 2.20 -2.00
CA PRO A 375 14.92 2.80 -1.19
C PRO A 375 14.44 3.92 -0.27
N GLY A 376 13.67 4.87 -0.80
CA GLY A 376 13.13 5.99 -0.01
C GLY A 376 12.05 5.57 0.99
N ILE A 377 11.26 4.53 0.69
CA ILE A 377 10.26 4.00 1.62
C ILE A 377 10.95 3.29 2.77
N ALA A 378 11.88 2.39 2.48
CA ALA A 378 12.63 1.64 3.49
C ALA A 378 13.35 2.59 4.46
N ALA A 379 13.98 3.62 3.91
CA ALA A 379 14.68 4.64 4.69
C ALA A 379 13.75 5.40 5.64
N GLU A 380 12.58 5.81 5.15
CA GLU A 380 11.63 6.55 6.00
C GLU A 380 10.94 5.63 7.03
N LEU A 381 10.77 4.34 6.73
CA LEU A 381 10.25 3.37 7.72
C LEU A 381 11.23 3.16 8.88
N VAL A 382 12.54 3.07 8.61
CA VAL A 382 13.57 3.02 9.66
C VAL A 382 13.55 4.32 10.47
N ALA A 383 13.57 5.47 9.80
CA ALA A 383 13.55 6.77 10.47
C ALA A 383 12.30 6.97 11.34
N ALA A 384 11.13 6.48 10.90
CA ALA A 384 9.90 6.53 11.67
C ALA A 384 9.99 5.72 12.97
N ASN A 385 10.62 4.53 12.94
CA ASN A 385 10.86 3.72 14.13
C ASN A 385 11.88 4.38 15.08
N GLU A 386 12.94 4.98 14.57
CA GLU A 386 13.89 5.73 15.41
C GLU A 386 13.23 6.94 16.07
N LYS A 387 12.39 7.68 15.34
CA LYS A 387 11.63 8.80 15.88
C LYS A 387 10.75 8.38 17.08
N LEU A 388 10.05 7.25 16.99
CA LEU A 388 9.21 6.75 18.09
C LEU A 388 10.03 6.32 19.32
N LYS A 389 11.22 5.73 19.12
CA LYS A 389 12.17 5.42 20.19
C LYS A 389 12.59 6.66 20.97
N HIS A 390 12.94 7.75 20.29
CA HIS A 390 13.35 8.99 20.96
C HIS A 390 12.24 9.64 21.77
N ILE A 391 10.99 9.51 21.33
CA ILE A 391 9.85 10.07 22.04
C ILE A 391 9.59 9.33 23.36
N LYS A 392 9.85 8.01 23.42
CA LYS A 392 9.74 7.24 24.67
C LYS A 392 10.83 7.57 25.69
N ASN A 393 12.04 7.89 25.23
CA ASN A 393 13.15 8.22 26.12
C ASN A 393 13.09 9.66 26.68
N GLY A 394 12.22 10.51 26.14
CA GLY A 394 12.03 11.90 26.57
C GLY A 394 10.74 12.18 27.36
N ALA A 395 10.00 11.14 27.74
CA ALA A 395 8.74 11.23 28.49
C ALA A 395 8.92 10.91 29.97
#